data_AF-A0A921KP82-F1
#
_entry.id   AF-A0A921KP82-F1
#
_cell.length_a   1.000
_cell.length_b   1.000
_cell.length_c   1.000
_cell.angle_alpha   90.00
_cell.angle_beta   90.00
_cell.angle_gamma   90.00
#
_symmetry.space_group_name_H-M   'P 1'
#
loop_
_entity.id
_entity.type
_entity.pdbx_description
1 polymer ?
#
loop_
_entity_poly.entity_id
_entity_poly.type
_entity_poly.pdbx_seq_one_letter_code
_entity_poly.pdbx_strand_id
1 'polypeptide(L)'
;MNTEDDPRQSTERPDRPVPRRRAGRRSDKLATFDYARPKYPHNIHPALVPGIAVDEQRRRYSIDKFVLAVAGVLAVAFVIWGIVATDSVSVVANAAYGWVIEHLGWLFNAVATIVLVTMLVLAFTRYGRIPLGKDEERPEFSTFSWVAMLFAAGLGIGVMFWGPSEPLTYFLSPPPLTNEPESTEAMHRALAQTYFHWGFHAWAIYALVGGAVAYSAYRRGRTLLMSSVFERLFGKKRSEGWAGQLVYIFAIIATLFGTAAALGIAALQIGEGVVVVSGVSELTNTVLVLIIAVLSIGFVVSAVSG
;
A
#
# COMPACT_ATOMS: atom_id res chain seq x y z
N MET A 1 -40.21 -86.45 -7.95
CA MET A 1 -40.05 -87.88 -8.30
C MET A 1 -38.61 -88.24 -7.95
N ASN A 2 -38.45 -88.81 -6.74
CA ASN A 2 -37.44 -89.78 -6.26
C ASN A 2 -35.94 -89.45 -6.45
N THR A 3 -34.98 -89.70 -5.56
CA THR A 3 -34.80 -90.49 -4.31
C THR A 3 -33.35 -90.18 -3.87
N GLU A 4 -33.09 -89.76 -2.62
CA GLU A 4 -32.59 -90.58 -1.49
C GLU A 4 -31.16 -91.15 -1.58
N ASP A 5 -30.45 -91.01 -0.45
CA ASP A 5 -29.32 -91.78 0.12
C ASP A 5 -28.11 -90.90 0.49
N ASP A 6 -27.44 -90.99 1.64
CA ASP A 6 -27.57 -91.69 2.93
C ASP A 6 -26.46 -91.07 3.84
N PRO A 7 -26.55 -91.00 5.19
CA PRO A 7 -25.75 -90.09 6.01
C PRO A 7 -24.66 -90.79 6.86
N ARG A 8 -23.80 -89.94 7.48
CA ARG A 8 -22.86 -90.18 8.62
C ARG A 8 -21.59 -90.96 8.25
N GLN A 9 -20.41 -90.75 8.85
CA GLN A 9 -19.81 -89.82 9.82
C GLN A 9 -18.31 -90.15 9.72
N SER A 10 -17.40 -89.17 9.75
CA SER A 10 -16.02 -89.42 10.16
C SER A 10 -15.43 -88.20 10.87
N THR A 11 -14.71 -88.52 11.93
CA THR A 11 -14.15 -87.66 12.99
C THR A 11 -12.81 -87.06 12.59
N GLU A 12 -12.58 -85.77 12.87
CA GLU A 12 -11.23 -85.19 12.92
C GLU A 12 -11.08 -84.11 14.02
N ARG A 13 -9.83 -83.91 14.43
CA ARG A 13 -9.30 -83.43 15.73
C ARG A 13 -9.51 -81.93 16.02
N PRO A 14 -9.38 -81.47 17.29
CA PRO A 14 -9.59 -80.07 17.67
C PRO A 14 -8.42 -79.15 17.27
N ASP A 15 -8.76 -78.07 16.55
CA ASP A 15 -7.86 -76.99 16.17
C ASP A 15 -7.35 -76.18 17.38
N ARG A 16 -6.05 -75.87 17.38
CA ARG A 16 -5.41 -74.97 18.35
C ARG A 16 -5.81 -73.51 18.05
N PRO A 17 -6.05 -72.65 19.06
CA PRO A 17 -6.38 -71.25 18.82
C PRO A 17 -5.16 -70.46 18.35
N VAL A 18 -5.32 -69.78 17.21
CA VAL A 18 -4.38 -68.80 16.65
C VAL A 18 -4.29 -67.57 17.58
N PRO A 19 -3.11 -67.04 17.94
CA PRO A 19 -3.03 -65.85 18.78
C PRO A 19 -3.42 -64.60 17.96
N ARG A 20 -4.50 -63.94 18.38
CA ARG A 20 -4.88 -62.60 17.88
C ARG A 20 -3.79 -61.59 18.23
N ARG A 21 -2.99 -61.20 17.24
CA ARG A 21 -2.08 -60.04 17.30
C ARG A 21 -2.92 -58.79 17.55
N ARG A 22 -2.85 -58.22 18.76
CA ARG A 22 -3.36 -56.87 19.05
C ARG A 22 -2.65 -55.88 18.13
N ALA A 23 -3.36 -55.34 17.16
CA ALA A 23 -2.91 -54.18 16.40
C ALA A 23 -2.78 -53.01 17.38
N GLY A 24 -1.54 -52.71 17.78
CA GLY A 24 -1.21 -51.52 18.54
C GLY A 24 -1.60 -50.31 17.71
N ARG A 25 -2.60 -49.57 18.19
CA ARG A 25 -2.98 -48.26 17.68
C ARG A 25 -1.79 -47.33 17.92
N ARG A 26 -0.90 -47.19 16.94
CA ARG A 26 0.02 -46.04 16.89
C ARG A 26 -0.86 -44.81 16.69
N SER A 27 -1.20 -44.17 17.80
CA SER A 27 -1.67 -42.80 17.78
C SER A 27 -0.50 -41.97 17.28
N ASP A 28 -0.49 -41.70 15.97
CA ASP A 28 0.22 -40.54 15.47
C ASP A 28 -0.40 -39.35 16.19
N LYS A 29 0.37 -38.79 17.12
CA LYS A 29 0.07 -37.51 17.75
C LYS A 29 0.19 -36.47 16.64
N LEU A 30 -0.90 -36.26 15.89
CA LEU A 30 -1.22 -34.93 15.38
C LEU A 30 -1.10 -34.00 16.58
N ALA A 31 -0.02 -33.22 16.63
CA ALA A 31 0.22 -32.28 17.70
C ALA A 31 -1.04 -31.44 17.86
N THR A 32 -1.75 -31.62 18.97
CA THR A 32 -2.84 -30.76 19.37
C THR A 32 -2.25 -29.36 19.48
N PHE A 33 -2.53 -28.53 18.48
CA PHE A 33 -2.23 -27.12 18.54
C PHE A 33 -2.93 -26.58 19.79
N ASP A 34 -2.14 -26.13 20.75
CA ASP A 34 -2.66 -25.49 21.96
C ASP A 34 -3.30 -24.17 21.54
N TYR A 35 -4.62 -24.19 21.33
CA TYR A 35 -5.42 -23.02 20.97
C TYR A 35 -5.44 -21.96 22.07
N ALA A 36 -5.08 -22.31 23.31
CA ALA A 36 -5.02 -21.35 24.40
C ALA A 36 -3.74 -20.50 24.36
N ARG A 37 -2.63 -21.06 23.84
CA ARG A 37 -1.32 -20.37 23.71
C ARG A 37 -0.53 -20.85 22.49
N PRO A 38 -0.96 -20.54 21.26
CA PRO A 38 -0.24 -20.94 20.07
C PRO A 38 1.17 -20.34 20.04
N LYS A 39 2.20 -21.20 20.09
CA LYS A 39 3.58 -20.81 19.79
C LYS A 39 3.72 -20.71 18.28
N TYR A 40 3.56 -19.51 17.75
CA TYR A 40 3.69 -19.25 16.33
C TYR A 40 5.16 -19.31 15.90
N PRO A 41 5.55 -20.19 14.96
CA PRO A 41 6.79 -20.00 14.22
C PRO A 41 6.60 -18.80 13.28
N HIS A 42 6.97 -17.61 13.77
CA HIS A 42 7.01 -16.40 12.97
C HIS A 42 7.82 -16.67 11.69
N ASN A 43 7.22 -16.40 10.51
CA ASN A 43 7.76 -16.57 9.15
C ASN A 43 7.25 -17.77 8.33
N ILE A 44 6.35 -18.60 8.88
CA ILE A 44 5.62 -19.62 8.10
C ILE A 44 4.50 -18.95 7.29
N HIS A 45 4.35 -19.36 6.03
CA HIS A 45 3.31 -18.85 5.11
C HIS A 45 1.90 -19.03 5.75
N PRO A 46 0.98 -18.05 5.68
CA PRO A 46 -0.39 -18.16 6.20
C PRO A 46 -1.13 -19.43 5.76
N ALA A 47 -0.95 -19.87 4.51
CA ALA A 47 -1.53 -21.15 4.04
C ALA A 47 -0.98 -22.41 4.75
N LEU A 48 0.16 -22.32 5.43
CA LEU A 48 0.76 -23.39 6.22
C LEU A 48 0.41 -23.29 7.72
N VAL A 49 -0.32 -22.24 8.12
CA VAL A 49 -0.89 -22.06 9.47
C VAL A 49 -2.41 -22.04 9.32
N PRO A 50 -3.09 -23.20 9.46
CA PRO A 50 -4.53 -23.28 9.26
C PRO A 50 -5.28 -22.30 10.17
N GLY A 51 -6.14 -21.47 9.57
CA GLY A 51 -7.19 -20.74 10.28
C GLY A 51 -6.85 -19.39 10.91
N ILE A 52 -5.76 -18.70 10.53
CA ILE A 52 -5.41 -17.39 11.13
C ILE A 52 -5.04 -16.35 10.06
N ALA A 53 -5.86 -15.31 9.91
CA ALA A 53 -5.63 -14.14 9.08
C ALA A 53 -4.79 -13.09 9.85
N VAL A 54 -4.24 -12.08 9.19
CA VAL A 54 -3.30 -11.13 9.83
C VAL A 54 -3.99 -10.27 10.89
N ASP A 55 -5.25 -9.94 10.69
CA ASP A 55 -6.18 -9.32 11.62
C ASP A 55 -6.48 -10.22 12.84
N GLU A 56 -6.41 -11.54 12.69
CA GLU A 56 -6.58 -12.52 13.77
C GLU A 56 -5.31 -12.70 14.61
N GLN A 57 -4.14 -12.19 14.16
CA GLN A 57 -2.96 -12.12 15.01
C GLN A 57 -3.14 -11.06 16.09
N ARG A 58 -3.35 -11.49 17.34
CA ARG A 58 -3.36 -10.62 18.53
C ARG A 58 -1.98 -10.02 18.86
N ARG A 59 -1.40 -9.25 17.93
CA ARG A 59 -0.21 -8.43 18.21
C ARG A 59 -0.65 -7.14 18.89
N ARG A 60 -0.08 -6.85 20.05
CA ARG A 60 -0.13 -5.51 20.63
C ARG A 60 0.90 -4.66 19.89
N TYR A 61 0.42 -3.75 19.06
CA TYR A 61 1.27 -2.73 18.45
C TYR A 61 1.64 -1.68 19.50
N SER A 62 2.91 -1.30 19.53
CA SER A 62 3.43 -0.25 20.39
C SER A 62 4.13 0.79 19.53
N ILE A 63 4.07 2.04 19.94
CA ILE A 63 4.73 3.14 19.24
C ILE A 63 6.25 2.94 19.31
N ASP A 64 6.92 2.94 18.15
CA ASP A 64 8.37 3.05 18.09
C ASP A 64 8.75 4.50 18.46
N LYS A 65 9.14 4.69 19.72
CA LYS A 65 9.49 6.00 20.29
C LYS A 65 10.68 6.64 19.58
N PHE A 66 11.61 5.84 19.07
CA PHE A 66 12.79 6.35 18.37
C PHE A 66 12.39 6.92 17.01
N VAL A 67 11.64 6.15 16.22
CA VAL A 67 11.13 6.62 14.92
C VAL A 67 10.25 7.84 15.10
N LEU A 68 9.34 7.83 16.09
CA LEU A 68 8.50 8.98 16.41
C LEU A 68 9.32 10.21 16.80
N ALA A 69 10.31 10.05 17.67
CA ALA A 69 11.15 11.17 18.11
C ALA A 69 11.95 11.76 16.94
N VAL A 70 12.60 10.92 16.14
CA VAL A 70 13.42 11.40 15.02
C VAL A 70 12.57 12.06 13.95
N ALA A 71 11.52 11.38 13.46
CA ALA A 71 10.65 11.94 12.43
C ALA A 71 9.90 13.19 12.94
N GLY A 72 9.43 13.16 14.19
CA GLY A 72 8.74 14.29 14.81
C GLY A 72 9.65 15.51 15.01
N VAL A 73 10.88 15.31 15.50
CA VAL A 73 11.85 16.40 15.66
C VAL A 73 12.20 17.00 14.30
N LEU A 74 12.43 16.18 13.27
CA LEU A 74 12.72 16.67 11.92
C LEU A 74 11.55 17.47 11.33
N ALA A 75 10.33 16.98 11.50
CA ALA A 75 9.12 17.67 11.05
C ALA A 75 8.93 19.02 11.76
N VAL A 76 9.04 19.05 13.09
CA VAL A 76 8.89 20.27 13.89
C VAL A 76 10.02 21.26 13.58
N ALA A 77 11.26 20.80 13.44
CA ALA A 77 12.40 21.65 13.07
C ALA A 77 12.19 22.29 11.69
N PHE A 78 11.68 21.54 10.71
CA PHE A 78 11.36 22.09 9.39
C PHE A 78 10.24 23.14 9.46
N VAL A 79 9.17 22.87 10.22
CA VAL A 79 8.07 23.84 10.41
C VAL A 79 8.58 25.11 11.08
N ILE A 80 9.41 25.01 12.13
CA ILE A 80 10.01 26.17 12.79
C ILE A 80 10.85 26.97 11.81
N TRP A 81 11.69 26.31 11.01
CA TRP A 81 12.51 26.98 10.00
C TRP A 81 11.65 27.71 8.96
N GLY A 82 10.55 27.09 8.51
CA GLY A 82 9.58 27.71 7.60
C GLY A 82 8.86 28.92 8.18
N ILE A 83 8.58 28.96 9.48
CA ILE A 83 7.94 30.10 10.14
C ILE A 83 8.92 31.24 10.39
N VAL A 84 10.15 30.91 10.81
CA VAL A 84 11.15 31.90 11.24
C VAL A 84 11.89 32.53 10.06
N ALA A 85 12.12 31.78 8.98
CA ALA A 85 12.95 32.23 7.85
C ALA A 85 12.41 31.71 6.50
N THR A 86 11.25 32.22 6.09
CA THR A 86 10.57 31.86 4.82
C THR A 86 11.47 32.00 3.59
N ASP A 87 12.21 33.11 3.49
CA ASP A 87 13.08 33.39 2.34
C ASP A 87 14.24 32.39 2.27
N SER A 88 14.82 32.05 3.42
CA SER A 88 15.88 31.04 3.52
C SER A 88 15.38 29.67 3.09
N VAL A 89 14.20 29.24 3.54
CA VAL A 89 13.60 27.98 3.13
C VAL A 89 13.34 27.96 1.63
N SER A 90 12.79 29.04 1.07
CA SER A 90 12.52 29.15 -0.37
C SER A 90 13.81 29.02 -1.20
N VAL A 91 14.88 29.73 -0.83
CA VAL A 91 16.17 29.66 -1.53
C VAL A 91 16.75 28.25 -1.48
N VAL A 92 16.78 27.62 -0.31
CA VAL A 92 17.35 26.27 -0.17
C VAL A 92 16.49 25.22 -0.87
N ALA A 93 15.16 25.30 -0.77
CA ALA A 93 14.25 24.38 -1.44
C ALA A 93 14.37 24.46 -2.97
N ASN A 94 14.44 25.68 -3.53
CA ASN A 94 14.62 25.87 -4.97
C ASN A 94 15.98 25.38 -5.46
N ALA A 95 17.05 25.64 -4.71
CA ALA A 95 18.38 25.12 -5.04
C ALA A 95 18.42 23.58 -5.01
N ALA A 96 17.83 22.97 -3.98
CA ALA A 96 17.73 21.52 -3.88
C ALA A 96 16.87 20.91 -4.98
N TYR A 97 15.71 21.52 -5.29
CA TYR A 97 14.84 21.12 -6.39
C TYR A 97 15.59 21.16 -7.73
N GLY A 98 16.25 22.28 -8.05
CA GLY A 98 17.03 22.43 -9.27
C GLY A 98 18.11 21.35 -9.41
N TRP A 99 18.89 21.12 -8.36
CA TRP A 99 19.92 20.07 -8.34
C TRP A 99 19.34 18.67 -8.57
N VAL A 100 18.20 18.35 -7.94
CA VAL A 100 17.53 17.04 -8.11
C VAL A 100 17.03 16.87 -9.54
N ILE A 101 16.39 17.88 -10.13
CA ILE A 101 15.89 17.79 -11.50
C ILE A 101 17.03 17.66 -12.51
N GLU A 102 18.10 18.45 -12.34
CA GLU A 102 19.26 18.44 -13.24
C GLU A 102 20.00 17.10 -13.22
N HIS A 103 20.26 16.53 -12.03
CA HIS A 103 21.10 15.33 -11.90
C HIS A 103 20.32 14.02 -11.80
N LEU A 104 19.11 14.05 -11.22
CA LEU A 104 18.31 12.85 -10.95
C LEU A 104 17.02 12.80 -11.79
N GLY A 105 16.72 13.80 -12.63
CA GLY A 105 15.52 13.79 -13.48
C GLY A 105 15.39 12.55 -14.37
N TRP A 106 16.51 12.04 -14.90
CA TRP A 106 16.53 10.80 -15.68
C TRP A 106 16.15 9.57 -14.83
N LEU A 107 16.54 9.56 -13.55
CA LEU A 107 16.26 8.46 -12.64
C LEU A 107 14.77 8.37 -12.34
N PHE A 108 14.07 9.50 -12.13
CA PHE A 108 12.62 9.50 -11.93
C PHE A 108 11.86 8.89 -13.11
N ASN A 109 12.22 9.29 -14.33
CA ASN A 109 11.61 8.76 -15.55
C ASN A 109 11.90 7.27 -15.73
N ALA A 110 13.17 6.86 -15.57
CA ALA A 110 13.57 5.47 -15.69
C ALA A 110 12.85 4.58 -14.65
N VAL A 111 12.77 5.02 -13.40
CA VAL A 111 12.06 4.28 -12.34
C VAL A 111 10.57 4.17 -12.67
N ALA A 112 9.90 5.26 -13.06
CA ALA A 112 8.48 5.21 -13.41
C ALA A 112 8.20 4.21 -14.54
N THR A 113 9.03 4.22 -15.60
CA THR A 113 8.89 3.28 -16.72
C THR A 113 9.19 1.84 -16.31
N ILE A 114 10.27 1.60 -15.55
CA ILE A 114 10.64 0.25 -15.08
C ILE A 114 9.53 -0.32 -14.19
N VAL A 115 8.96 0.50 -13.29
CA VAL A 115 7.86 0.09 -12.41
C VAL A 115 6.63 -0.25 -13.22
N LEU A 116 6.24 0.58 -14.20
CA LEU A 116 5.12 0.29 -15.09
C LEU A 116 5.31 -1.04 -15.82
N VAL A 117 6.44 -1.24 -16.49
CA VAL A 117 6.74 -2.47 -17.22
C VAL A 117 6.74 -3.67 -16.28
N THR A 118 7.35 -3.55 -15.10
CA THR A 118 7.40 -4.62 -14.09
C THR A 118 5.99 -5.02 -13.63
N MET A 119 5.12 -4.04 -13.36
CA MET A 119 3.75 -4.31 -12.93
C MET A 119 2.93 -4.95 -14.05
N LEU A 120 3.10 -4.54 -15.30
CA LEU A 120 2.46 -5.20 -16.44
C LEU A 120 2.94 -6.64 -16.60
N VAL A 121 4.25 -6.89 -16.51
CA VAL A 121 4.82 -8.24 -16.55
C VAL A 121 4.26 -9.11 -15.42
N LEU A 122 4.18 -8.59 -14.20
CA LEU A 122 3.57 -9.32 -13.08
C LEU A 122 2.10 -9.64 -13.35
N ALA A 123 1.33 -8.68 -13.87
CA ALA A 123 -0.09 -8.86 -14.18
C ALA A 123 -0.33 -9.96 -15.24
N PHE A 124 0.49 -10.02 -16.28
CA PHE A 124 0.31 -10.99 -17.39
C PHE A 124 1.01 -12.33 -17.16
N THR A 125 1.86 -12.47 -16.14
CA THR A 125 2.53 -13.73 -15.82
C THR A 125 1.77 -14.54 -14.75
N ARG A 126 2.27 -15.73 -14.44
CA ARG A 126 1.73 -16.60 -13.38
C ARG A 126 1.65 -15.92 -12.00
N TYR A 127 2.46 -14.88 -11.77
CA TYR A 127 2.51 -14.18 -10.49
C TYR A 127 1.27 -13.32 -10.24
N GLY A 128 0.65 -12.77 -11.28
CA GLY A 128 -0.60 -12.01 -11.19
C GLY A 128 -1.82 -12.86 -10.81
N ARG A 129 -1.71 -14.20 -10.87
CA ARG A 129 -2.77 -15.13 -10.45
C ARG A 129 -2.71 -15.49 -8.96
N ILE A 130 -1.70 -15.01 -8.24
CA ILE A 130 -1.55 -15.31 -6.82
C ILE A 130 -2.57 -14.45 -6.03
N PRO A 131 -3.52 -15.06 -5.29
CA PRO A 131 -4.44 -14.29 -4.47
C PRO A 131 -3.69 -13.59 -3.33
N LEU A 132 -4.05 -12.34 -3.05
CA LEU A 132 -3.49 -11.53 -1.96
C LEU A 132 -4.18 -11.86 -0.63
N GLY A 133 -4.05 -13.11 -0.21
CA GLY A 133 -4.69 -13.67 0.99
C GLY A 133 -4.34 -15.15 1.16
N LYS A 134 -5.13 -15.89 1.93
CA LYS A 134 -5.05 -17.34 2.04
C LYS A 134 -5.46 -18.01 0.71
N ASP A 135 -5.05 -19.25 0.53
CA ASP A 135 -5.54 -20.05 -0.60
C ASP A 135 -7.07 -20.21 -0.47
N GLU A 136 -7.80 -20.03 -1.57
CA GLU A 136 -9.28 -20.05 -1.64
C GLU A 136 -10.02 -18.92 -0.88
N GLU A 137 -9.30 -17.90 -0.40
CA GLU A 137 -9.92 -16.73 0.21
C GLU A 137 -10.67 -15.89 -0.86
N ARG A 138 -11.93 -15.57 -0.57
CA ARG A 138 -12.77 -14.75 -1.46
C ARG A 138 -12.56 -13.27 -1.15
N PRO A 139 -12.69 -12.37 -2.15
CA PRO A 139 -12.65 -10.93 -1.92
C PRO A 139 -13.70 -10.50 -0.89
N GLU A 140 -13.32 -9.65 0.07
CA GLU A 140 -14.23 -9.09 1.06
C GLU A 140 -15.25 -8.13 0.44
N PHE A 141 -14.84 -7.41 -0.60
CA PHE A 141 -15.68 -6.44 -1.32
C PHE A 141 -16.01 -6.94 -2.71
N SER A 142 -17.22 -6.62 -3.18
CA SER A 142 -17.60 -6.85 -4.58
C SER A 142 -16.70 -6.06 -5.53
N THR A 143 -16.52 -6.54 -6.77
CA THR A 143 -15.70 -5.84 -7.77
C THR A 143 -16.17 -4.40 -8.00
N PHE A 144 -17.49 -4.16 -8.00
CA PHE A 144 -18.03 -2.82 -8.16
C PHE A 144 -17.65 -1.91 -6.98
N SER A 145 -17.86 -2.38 -5.75
CA SER A 145 -17.47 -1.64 -4.54
C SER A 145 -15.97 -1.37 -4.51
N TRP A 146 -15.14 -2.34 -4.90
CA TRP A 146 -13.69 -2.20 -4.95
C TRP A 146 -13.24 -1.15 -5.96
N VAL A 147 -13.79 -1.16 -7.18
CA VAL A 147 -13.51 -0.12 -8.19
C VAL A 147 -13.97 1.26 -7.70
N ALA A 148 -15.16 1.36 -7.09
CA ALA A 148 -15.65 2.61 -6.54
C ALA A 148 -14.73 3.17 -5.44
N MET A 149 -14.23 2.32 -4.54
CA MET A 149 -13.25 2.72 -3.52
C MET A 149 -11.94 3.19 -4.14
N LEU A 150 -11.47 2.56 -5.21
CA LEU A 150 -10.25 2.99 -5.93
C LEU A 150 -10.41 4.40 -6.52
N PHE A 151 -11.56 4.69 -7.15
CA PHE A 151 -11.85 6.02 -7.66
C PHE A 151 -12.03 7.05 -6.53
N ALA A 152 -12.74 6.71 -5.47
CA ALA A 152 -12.92 7.59 -4.32
C ALA A 152 -11.58 7.95 -3.65
N ALA A 153 -10.65 6.99 -3.54
CA ALA A 153 -9.31 7.24 -3.03
C ALA A 153 -8.41 8.01 -4.00
N GLY A 154 -8.61 7.85 -5.32
CA GLY A 154 -7.79 8.46 -6.37
C GLY A 154 -8.19 9.88 -6.78
N LEU A 155 -9.47 10.25 -6.64
CA LEU A 155 -10.00 11.57 -6.97
C LEU A 155 -9.67 12.58 -5.86
N GLY A 156 -8.38 12.91 -5.72
CA GLY A 156 -7.90 13.91 -4.77
C GLY A 156 -7.92 15.34 -5.33
N ILE A 157 -7.44 16.28 -4.51
CA ILE A 157 -7.22 17.69 -4.91
C ILE A 157 -6.37 17.82 -6.17
N GLY A 158 -5.48 16.86 -6.41
CA GLY A 158 -4.63 16.84 -7.61
C GLY A 158 -5.43 16.90 -8.90
N VAL A 159 -6.53 16.15 -9.01
CA VAL A 159 -7.38 16.17 -10.22
C VAL A 159 -8.14 17.49 -10.35
N MET A 160 -8.60 18.06 -9.23
CA MET A 160 -9.33 19.33 -9.22
C MET A 160 -8.44 20.52 -9.55
N PHE A 161 -7.18 20.50 -9.12
CA PHE A 161 -6.23 21.59 -9.36
C PHE A 161 -5.52 21.43 -10.72
N TRP A 162 -4.89 20.27 -10.96
CA TRP A 162 -4.09 20.03 -12.15
C TRP A 162 -4.92 19.63 -13.38
N GLY A 163 -6.13 19.09 -13.19
CA GLY A 163 -7.01 18.68 -14.28
C GLY A 163 -7.22 19.77 -15.34
N PRO A 164 -7.63 21.01 -14.97
CA PRO A 164 -7.73 22.11 -15.92
C PRO A 164 -6.40 22.85 -16.13
N SER A 165 -5.60 23.05 -15.08
CA SER A 165 -4.43 23.95 -15.15
C SER A 165 -3.28 23.36 -15.96
N GLU A 166 -3.04 22.06 -15.85
CA GLU A 166 -1.92 21.40 -16.51
C GLU A 166 -2.05 21.35 -18.05
N PRO A 167 -3.15 20.85 -18.64
CA PRO A 167 -3.30 20.87 -20.10
C PRO A 167 -3.36 22.30 -20.64
N LEU A 168 -3.94 23.25 -19.90
CA LEU A 168 -3.93 24.66 -20.30
C LEU A 168 -2.50 25.20 -20.31
N THR A 169 -1.68 24.86 -19.31
CA THR A 169 -0.27 25.27 -19.24
C THR A 169 0.52 24.72 -20.41
N TYR A 170 0.35 23.44 -20.77
CA TYR A 170 1.04 22.86 -21.92
C TYR A 170 0.52 23.34 -23.28
N PHE A 171 -0.70 23.87 -23.33
CA PHE A 171 -1.22 24.51 -24.53
C PHE A 171 -0.63 25.92 -24.74
N LEU A 172 -0.55 26.71 -23.66
CA LEU A 172 0.01 28.07 -23.68
C LEU A 172 1.54 28.08 -23.73
N SER A 173 2.19 27.09 -23.12
CA SER A 173 3.64 26.94 -23.09
C SER A 173 4.02 25.47 -23.33
N PRO A 174 3.96 25.00 -24.58
CA PRO A 174 4.34 23.65 -24.92
C PRO A 174 5.80 23.36 -24.57
N PRO A 175 6.16 22.10 -24.27
CA PRO A 175 7.55 21.74 -24.03
C PRO A 175 8.47 22.18 -25.19
N PRO A 176 9.73 22.58 -24.92
CA PRO A 176 10.64 23.01 -25.96
C PRO A 176 10.77 21.97 -27.08
N LEU A 177 10.91 22.44 -28.32
CA LEU A 177 11.08 21.60 -29.53
C LEU A 177 9.87 20.69 -29.84
N THR A 178 8.65 21.07 -29.44
CA THR A 178 7.42 20.31 -29.75
C THR A 178 6.49 21.03 -30.73
N ASN A 179 5.77 22.05 -30.29
CA ASN A 179 4.73 22.74 -31.05
C ASN A 179 4.72 24.23 -30.75
N GLU A 180 4.21 25.02 -31.70
CA GLU A 180 3.93 26.42 -31.45
C GLU A 180 2.82 26.57 -30.38
N PRO A 181 2.98 27.49 -29.41
CA PRO A 181 1.95 27.84 -28.45
C PRO A 181 0.59 28.09 -29.10
N GLU A 182 -0.47 27.71 -28.42
CA GLU A 182 -1.87 27.97 -28.81
C GLU A 182 -2.30 27.38 -30.17
N SER A 183 -1.52 26.46 -30.75
CA SER A 183 -1.84 25.76 -31.99
C SER A 183 -2.77 24.55 -31.77
N THR A 184 -3.44 24.12 -32.84
CA THR A 184 -4.25 22.89 -32.83
C THR A 184 -3.42 21.67 -32.42
N GLU A 185 -2.17 21.60 -32.87
CA GLU A 185 -1.24 20.53 -32.54
C GLU A 185 -0.81 20.58 -31.06
N ALA A 186 -0.56 21.78 -30.52
CA ALA A 186 -0.27 21.96 -29.10
C ALA A 186 -1.42 21.48 -28.21
N MET A 187 -2.68 21.68 -28.61
CA MET A 187 -3.84 21.19 -27.86
C MET A 187 -3.82 19.66 -27.72
N HIS A 188 -3.55 18.93 -28.80
CA HIS A 188 -3.47 17.47 -28.78
C HIS A 188 -2.31 16.97 -27.92
N ARG A 189 -1.14 17.63 -28.01
CA ARG A 189 0.04 17.27 -27.22
C ARG A 189 -0.12 17.59 -25.74
N ALA A 190 -0.75 18.71 -25.40
CA ALA A 190 -1.05 19.08 -24.03
C ALA A 190 -1.88 17.99 -23.34
N LEU A 191 -2.98 17.55 -23.97
CA LEU A 191 -3.80 16.47 -23.44
C LEU A 191 -3.03 15.14 -23.35
N ALA A 192 -2.23 14.80 -24.36
CA ALA A 192 -1.39 13.60 -24.33
C ALA A 192 -0.39 13.62 -23.17
N GLN A 193 0.23 14.77 -22.90
CA GLN A 193 1.16 14.95 -21.78
C GLN A 193 0.44 14.81 -20.43
N THR A 194 -0.72 15.44 -20.27
CA THR A 194 -1.52 15.29 -19.06
C THR A 194 -1.93 13.82 -18.84
N TYR A 195 -2.35 13.11 -19.89
CA TYR A 195 -2.64 11.67 -19.78
C TYR A 195 -1.42 10.83 -19.46
N PHE A 196 -0.23 11.23 -19.92
CA PHE A 196 1.01 10.56 -19.55
C PHE A 196 1.30 10.69 -18.05
N HIS A 197 1.09 11.87 -17.45
CA HIS A 197 1.30 12.12 -16.02
C HIS A 197 0.25 11.47 -15.12
N TRP A 198 -1.04 11.53 -15.50
CA TRP A 198 -2.15 11.02 -14.67
C TRP A 198 -2.60 9.60 -15.05
N GLY A 199 -1.99 9.00 -16.07
CA GLY A 199 -2.27 7.66 -16.56
C GLY A 199 -1.44 6.58 -15.87
N PHE A 200 -1.08 5.54 -16.64
CA PHE A 200 -0.55 4.29 -16.11
C PHE A 200 0.70 4.42 -15.22
N HIS A 201 1.58 5.40 -15.45
CA HIS A 201 2.81 5.57 -14.67
C HIS A 201 2.53 5.83 -13.19
N ALA A 202 1.63 6.77 -12.88
CA ALA A 202 1.27 7.08 -11.49
C ALA A 202 0.62 5.88 -10.79
N TRP A 203 -0.34 5.24 -11.47
CA TRP A 203 -1.06 4.07 -10.93
C TRP A 203 -0.16 2.85 -10.75
N ALA A 204 0.86 2.66 -11.59
CA ALA A 204 1.81 1.57 -11.44
C ALA A 204 2.65 1.68 -10.17
N ILE A 205 3.03 2.90 -9.76
CA ILE A 205 3.76 3.12 -8.50
C ILE A 205 2.87 2.75 -7.31
N TYR A 206 1.59 3.14 -7.33
CA TYR A 206 0.63 2.73 -6.30
C TYR A 206 0.41 1.23 -6.29
N ALA A 207 0.27 0.60 -7.46
CA ALA A 207 0.11 -0.84 -7.58
C ALA A 207 1.34 -1.60 -7.07
N LEU A 208 2.54 -1.09 -7.29
CA LEU A 208 3.78 -1.68 -6.76
C LEU A 208 3.81 -1.63 -5.24
N VAL A 209 3.62 -0.45 -4.64
CA VAL A 209 3.69 -0.28 -3.18
C VAL A 209 2.53 -1.00 -2.50
N GLY A 210 1.30 -0.78 -2.98
CA GLY A 210 0.09 -1.42 -2.46
C GLY A 210 0.13 -2.94 -2.61
N GLY A 211 0.55 -3.45 -3.77
CA GLY A 211 0.73 -4.89 -3.99
C GLY A 211 1.81 -5.50 -3.12
N ALA A 212 2.94 -4.80 -2.91
CA ALA A 212 4.01 -5.27 -2.05
C ALA A 212 3.59 -5.33 -0.57
N VAL A 213 2.88 -4.31 -0.09
CA VAL A 213 2.31 -4.27 1.27
C VAL A 213 1.24 -5.36 1.44
N ALA A 214 0.31 -5.48 0.50
CA ALA A 214 -0.75 -6.47 0.55
C ALA A 214 -0.21 -7.90 0.51
N TYR A 215 0.79 -8.18 -0.34
CA TYR A 215 1.46 -9.47 -0.38
C TYR A 215 2.22 -9.75 0.93
N SER A 216 2.93 -8.77 1.47
CA SER A 216 3.67 -8.90 2.72
C SER A 216 2.74 -9.18 3.91
N ALA A 217 1.65 -8.41 4.02
CA ALA A 217 0.68 -8.56 5.10
C ALA A 217 -0.18 -9.81 4.87
N TYR A 218 -1.09 -9.78 3.91
CA TYR A 218 -2.14 -10.79 3.75
C TYR A 218 -1.61 -12.14 3.25
N ARG A 219 -0.67 -12.14 2.29
CA ARG A 219 -0.13 -13.40 1.73
C ARG A 219 1.03 -13.98 2.53
N ARG A 220 1.83 -13.16 3.24
CA ARG A 220 3.01 -13.62 4.00
C ARG A 220 2.85 -13.55 5.51
N GLY A 221 1.74 -13.03 6.02
CA GLY A 221 1.44 -13.00 7.45
C GLY A 221 2.32 -12.05 8.26
N ARG A 222 2.94 -11.05 7.61
CA ARG A 222 3.83 -10.08 8.25
C ARG A 222 3.04 -8.89 8.79
N THR A 223 3.68 -8.11 9.65
CA THR A 223 3.15 -6.82 10.12
C THR A 223 2.96 -5.85 8.96
N LEU A 224 1.93 -5.00 9.03
CA LEU A 224 1.65 -3.91 8.07
C LEU A 224 2.66 -2.76 8.21
N LEU A 225 3.91 -3.06 7.93
CA LEU A 225 5.03 -2.17 8.12
C LEU A 225 5.81 -2.04 6.80
N MET A 226 6.13 -0.82 6.37
CA MET A 226 6.86 -0.62 5.11
C MET A 226 8.19 -1.38 5.07
N SER A 227 8.91 -1.50 6.19
CA SER A 227 10.16 -2.28 6.22
C SER A 227 9.96 -3.79 6.05
N SER A 228 8.79 -4.33 6.39
CA SER A 228 8.53 -5.79 6.29
C SER A 228 8.45 -6.27 4.85
N VAL A 229 8.14 -5.36 3.92
CA VAL A 229 8.21 -5.62 2.47
C VAL A 229 9.63 -6.05 2.08
N PHE A 230 10.63 -5.41 2.69
CA PHE A 230 12.04 -5.66 2.40
C PHE A 230 12.65 -6.82 3.20
N GLU A 231 11.89 -7.48 4.08
CA GLU A 231 12.40 -8.57 4.92
C GLU A 231 13.02 -9.71 4.08
N ARG A 232 12.46 -10.01 2.90
CA ARG A 232 13.01 -11.07 2.05
C ARG A 232 14.35 -10.69 1.42
N LEU A 233 14.56 -9.39 1.15
CA LEU A 233 15.74 -8.86 0.47
C LEU A 233 16.89 -8.61 1.46
N PHE A 234 16.60 -7.98 2.60
CA PHE A 234 17.62 -7.60 3.58
C PHE A 234 17.70 -8.52 4.81
N GLY A 235 16.74 -9.44 4.95
CA GLY A 235 16.62 -10.31 6.11
C GLY A 235 15.95 -9.63 7.30
N LYS A 236 15.32 -10.44 8.16
CA LYS A 236 14.57 -10.01 9.35
C LYS A 236 15.36 -9.06 10.26
N LYS A 237 16.64 -9.38 10.51
CA LYS A 237 17.50 -8.58 11.38
C LYS A 237 17.69 -7.13 10.89
N ARG A 238 17.75 -6.91 9.57
CA ARG A 238 17.91 -5.56 9.00
C ARG A 238 16.57 -4.85 8.87
N SER A 239 15.51 -5.56 8.46
CA SER A 239 14.17 -4.97 8.33
C SER A 239 13.55 -4.60 9.68
N GLU A 240 13.87 -5.32 10.76
CA GLU A 240 13.43 -4.99 12.13
C GLU A 240 14.47 -4.15 12.90
N GLY A 241 15.64 -3.90 12.31
CA GLY A 241 16.71 -3.11 12.89
C GLY A 241 16.77 -1.68 12.35
N TRP A 242 17.96 -1.06 12.48
CA TRP A 242 18.21 0.34 12.11
C TRP A 242 17.83 0.67 10.66
N ALA A 243 18.08 -0.24 9.71
CA ALA A 243 17.77 -0.01 8.30
C ALA A 243 16.25 0.06 8.07
N GLY A 244 15.48 -0.78 8.77
CA GLY A 244 14.02 -0.68 8.75
C GLY A 244 13.49 0.61 9.38
N GLN A 245 14.12 1.06 10.47
CA GLN A 245 13.77 2.34 11.09
C GLN A 245 14.01 3.53 10.16
N LEU A 246 15.11 3.53 9.39
CA LEU A 246 15.34 4.55 8.37
C LEU A 246 14.24 4.57 7.30
N VAL A 247 13.83 3.39 6.80
CA VAL A 247 12.72 3.29 5.83
C VAL A 247 11.44 3.90 6.40
N TYR A 248 11.13 3.69 7.69
CA TYR A 248 9.97 4.33 8.31
C TYR A 248 10.11 5.84 8.44
N ILE A 249 11.28 6.33 8.83
CA ILE A 249 11.53 7.77 8.94
C ILE A 249 11.32 8.43 7.58
N PHE A 250 11.90 7.88 6.50
CA PHE A 250 11.67 8.38 5.15
C PHE A 250 10.21 8.25 4.69
N ALA A 251 9.54 7.15 5.01
CA ALA A 251 8.13 6.98 4.66
C ALA A 251 7.24 8.03 5.36
N ILE A 252 7.43 8.25 6.66
CA ILE A 252 6.69 9.26 7.43
C ILE A 252 6.96 10.66 6.88
N ILE A 253 8.21 11.01 6.64
CA ILE A 253 8.60 12.31 6.10
C ILE A 253 8.02 12.52 4.69
N ALA A 254 8.14 11.53 3.81
CA ALA A 254 7.61 11.61 2.45
C ALA A 254 6.08 11.76 2.43
N THR A 255 5.37 10.98 3.26
CA THR A 255 3.91 11.11 3.40
C THR A 255 3.53 12.47 3.97
N LEU A 256 4.22 12.94 5.02
CA LEU A 256 3.96 14.24 5.63
C LEU A 256 4.09 15.38 4.63
N PHE A 257 5.21 15.46 3.90
CA PHE A 257 5.44 16.51 2.91
C PHE A 257 4.50 16.40 1.71
N GLY A 258 4.20 15.18 1.25
CA GLY A 258 3.23 14.97 0.17
C GLY A 258 1.82 15.45 0.54
N THR A 259 1.36 15.11 1.74
CA THR A 259 0.06 15.56 2.26
C THR A 259 0.04 17.07 2.52
N ALA A 260 1.12 17.64 3.06
CA ALA A 260 1.22 19.07 3.33
C ALA A 260 1.15 19.91 2.04
N ALA A 261 1.86 19.49 0.97
CA ALA A 261 1.80 20.15 -0.32
C ALA A 261 0.37 20.13 -0.92
N ALA A 262 -0.29 18.97 -0.88
CA ALA A 262 -1.67 18.82 -1.33
C ALA A 262 -2.65 19.70 -0.54
N LEU A 263 -2.49 19.77 0.78
CA LEU A 263 -3.32 20.62 1.65
C LEU A 263 -3.10 22.11 1.38
N GLY A 264 -1.85 22.53 1.14
CA GLY A 264 -1.52 23.91 0.77
C GLY A 264 -2.18 24.32 -0.54
N ILE A 265 -2.08 23.49 -1.58
CA ILE A 265 -2.76 23.70 -2.88
C ILE A 265 -4.28 23.79 -2.68
N ALA A 266 -4.86 22.89 -1.88
CA ALA A 266 -6.29 22.92 -1.58
C ALA A 266 -6.72 24.24 -0.92
N ALA A 267 -5.96 24.72 0.06
CA ALA A 267 -6.24 25.97 0.74
C ALA A 267 -6.18 27.18 -0.20
N LEU A 268 -5.18 27.23 -1.08
CA LEU A 268 -5.07 28.27 -2.12
C LEU A 268 -6.27 28.22 -3.08
N GLN A 269 -6.63 27.02 -3.56
CA GLN A 269 -7.75 26.87 -4.49
C GLN A 269 -9.10 27.23 -3.87
N ILE A 270 -9.34 26.86 -2.59
CA ILE A 270 -10.53 27.29 -1.85
C ILE A 270 -10.51 28.80 -1.63
N GLY A 271 -9.35 29.36 -1.29
CA GLY A 271 -9.19 30.80 -1.09
C GLY A 271 -9.56 31.60 -2.33
N GLU A 272 -9.01 31.23 -3.49
CA GLU A 272 -9.39 31.82 -4.78
C GLU A 272 -10.87 31.61 -5.11
N GLY A 273 -11.43 30.44 -4.79
CA GLY A 273 -12.87 30.20 -4.94
C GLY A 273 -13.72 31.18 -4.13
N VAL A 274 -13.31 31.51 -2.90
CA VAL A 274 -14.01 32.51 -2.07
C VAL A 274 -13.92 33.90 -2.70
N VAL A 275 -12.75 34.31 -3.18
CA VAL A 275 -12.55 35.60 -3.87
C VAL A 275 -13.48 35.72 -5.07
N VAL A 276 -13.49 34.71 -5.95
CA VAL A 276 -14.32 34.69 -7.17
C VAL A 276 -15.82 34.71 -6.85
N VAL A 277 -16.28 33.96 -5.85
CA VAL A 277 -17.72 33.85 -5.54
C VAL A 277 -18.24 35.06 -4.76
N SER A 278 -17.46 35.57 -3.81
CA SER A 278 -17.90 36.67 -2.93
C SER A 278 -17.55 38.06 -3.47
N GLY A 279 -16.64 38.15 -4.44
CA GLY A 279 -16.17 39.41 -5.00
C GLY A 279 -15.29 40.23 -4.04
N VAL A 280 -14.84 39.65 -2.92
CA VAL A 280 -13.89 40.29 -1.99
C VAL A 280 -12.50 40.36 -2.62
N SER A 281 -11.66 41.27 -2.13
CA SER A 281 -10.25 41.35 -2.51
C SER A 281 -9.47 40.10 -2.09
N GLU A 282 -8.23 39.96 -2.58
CA GLU A 282 -7.32 38.86 -2.24
C GLU A 282 -7.32 38.53 -0.74
N LEU A 283 -7.36 37.24 -0.42
CA LEU A 283 -7.37 36.77 0.95
C LEU A 283 -6.00 36.91 1.59
N THR A 284 -5.98 37.37 2.82
CA THR A 284 -4.74 37.42 3.61
C THR A 284 -4.30 36.00 4.02
N ASN A 285 -3.00 35.84 4.31
CA ASN A 285 -2.44 34.59 4.85
C ASN A 285 -3.21 34.09 6.08
N THR A 286 -3.75 34.99 6.91
CA THR A 286 -4.57 34.64 8.07
C THR A 286 -5.80 33.83 7.69
N VAL A 287 -6.48 34.18 6.59
CA VAL A 287 -7.67 33.47 6.12
C VAL A 287 -7.29 32.09 5.56
N LEU A 288 -6.17 31.99 4.82
CA LEU A 288 -5.66 30.71 4.33
C LEU A 288 -5.30 29.76 5.49
N VAL A 289 -4.64 30.27 6.53
CA VAL A 289 -4.35 29.51 7.76
C VAL A 289 -5.64 29.06 8.45
N LEU A 290 -6.68 29.91 8.48
CA LEU A 290 -7.98 29.55 9.05
C LEU A 290 -8.67 28.43 8.25
N ILE A 291 -8.63 28.49 6.90
CA ILE A 291 -9.15 27.42 6.04
C ILE A 291 -8.44 26.09 6.36
N ILE A 292 -7.10 26.11 6.41
CA ILE A 292 -6.30 24.92 6.74
C ILE A 292 -6.67 24.38 8.14
N ALA A 293 -6.83 25.26 9.13
CA ALA A 293 -7.19 24.87 10.49
C ALA A 293 -8.55 24.19 10.54
N VAL A 294 -9.56 24.74 9.86
CA VAL A 294 -10.91 24.15 9.79
C VAL A 294 -10.88 22.78 9.11
N LEU A 295 -10.20 22.65 7.97
CA LEU A 295 -10.06 21.37 7.27
C LEU A 295 -9.32 20.33 8.13
N SER A 296 -8.28 20.76 8.84
CA SER A 296 -7.50 19.89 9.74
C SER A 296 -8.37 19.41 10.91
N ILE A 297 -9.17 20.29 11.52
CA ILE A 297 -10.11 19.90 12.58
C ILE A 297 -11.13 18.89 12.06
N GLY A 298 -11.73 19.15 10.89
CA GLY A 298 -12.67 18.21 10.26
C GLY A 298 -12.05 16.84 10.01
N PHE A 299 -10.82 16.80 9.51
CA PHE A 299 -10.05 15.57 9.33
C PHE A 299 -9.80 14.84 10.67
N VAL A 300 -9.35 15.54 11.71
CA VAL A 300 -9.12 14.92 13.03
C VAL A 300 -10.40 14.36 13.63
N VAL A 301 -11.52 15.10 13.53
CA VAL A 301 -12.82 14.62 14.00
C VAL A 301 -13.22 13.33 13.27
N SER A 302 -13.13 13.31 11.94
CA SER A 302 -13.42 12.12 11.13
C SER A 302 -12.50 10.95 11.46
N ALA A 303 -11.20 11.19 11.65
CA ALA A 303 -10.23 10.15 11.95
C ALA A 303 -10.43 9.51 13.34
N VAL A 304 -10.95 10.27 14.31
CA VAL A 304 -11.17 9.81 15.69
C VAL A 304 -12.56 9.19 15.87
N SER A 305 -13.57 9.66 15.12
CA SER A 305 -14.94 9.15 15.26
C SER A 305 -15.15 7.75 14.69
N GLY A 306 -14.34 7.35 13.70
CA GLY A 306 -14.53 6.12 12.93
C GLY A 306 -15.54 6.30 11.80
#